data_AF-A0AA38GTL5-F1
#
_entry.id   AF-A0AA38GTL5-F1
#
_cell.length_a   1.000
_cell.length_b   1.000
_cell.length_c   1.000
_cell.angle_alpha   90.00
_cell.angle_beta   90.00
_cell.angle_gamma   90.00
#
_symmetry.space_group_name_H-M   'P 1'
#
loop_
_entity.id
_entity.type
_entity.pdbx_description
1 polymer ?
#
loop_
_entity_poly.entity_id
_entity_poly.type
_entity_poly.pdbx_seq_one_letter_code
_entity_poly.pdbx_strand_id
1 'polypeptide(L)'
;MSGEGAILRCSSGLIVAASAHNFNFGSNHRAEALAILKGLEMAINLGNDPLQVESDSLNIINLLRSNDPGHWTIRNIIADIRSIQRSFLQVQF
;
A
#
# COMPACT_ATOMS: atom_id res chain seq x y z
N MET A 1 11.31 13.94 9.49
CA MET A 1 11.72 12.85 8.57
C MET A 1 10.55 11.88 8.51
N SER A 2 10.20 11.41 7.31
CA SER A 2 9.14 10.43 7.08
C SER A 2 9.69 9.34 6.17
N GLY A 3 9.17 8.13 6.22
CA GLY A 3 9.60 7.07 5.30
C GLY A 3 8.49 6.06 5.14
N GLU A 4 8.50 5.36 4.03
CA GLU A 4 7.61 4.24 3.75
C GLU A 4 8.37 2.92 3.84
N GLY A 5 7.68 1.89 4.30
CA GLY A 5 8.18 0.53 4.35
C GLY A 5 7.10 -0.45 3.95
N ALA A 6 7.45 -1.43 3.11
CA ALA A 6 6.55 -2.51 2.72
C ALA A 6 7.28 -3.85 2.84
N ILE A 7 6.60 -4.85 3.39
CA ILE A 7 7.09 -6.22 3.49
C ILE A 7 6.07 -7.12 2.81
N LEU A 8 6.54 -7.95 1.89
CA LEU A 8 5.74 -9.02 1.30
C LEU A 8 6.12 -10.33 1.98
N ARG A 9 5.11 -11.02 2.53
CA ARG A 9 5.25 -12.34 3.16
C ARG A 9 4.37 -13.35 2.44
N CYS A 10 4.85 -14.58 2.30
CA CYS A 10 3.99 -15.68 1.88
C CYS A 10 3.18 -16.22 3.06
N SER A 11 2.23 -17.11 2.78
CA SER A 11 1.31 -17.68 3.79
C SER A 11 1.99 -18.45 4.92
N SER A 12 3.21 -18.94 4.72
CA SER A 12 4.05 -19.55 5.78
C SER A 12 4.74 -18.54 6.69
N GLY A 13 4.56 -17.24 6.46
CA GLY A 13 5.18 -16.15 7.21
C GLY A 13 6.59 -15.78 6.75
N LEU A 14 7.16 -16.46 5.75
CA LEU A 14 8.47 -16.11 5.21
C LEU A 14 8.41 -14.79 4.43
N ILE A 15 9.38 -13.92 4.66
CA ILE A 15 9.54 -12.68 3.90
C ILE A 15 10.10 -13.04 2.52
N VAL A 16 9.35 -12.68 1.49
CA VAL A 16 9.74 -12.89 0.08
C VAL A 16 10.35 -11.64 -0.53
N ALA A 17 9.94 -10.45 -0.06
CA ALA A 17 10.51 -9.19 -0.49
C ALA A 17 10.25 -8.08 0.53
N ALA A 18 11.07 -7.02 0.49
CA ALA A 18 10.90 -5.83 1.30
C ALA A 18 11.38 -4.58 0.54
N SER A 19 10.77 -3.44 0.85
CA SER A 19 11.14 -2.12 0.34
C SER A 19 11.10 -1.14 1.49
N ALA A 20 12.08 -0.24 1.53
CA ALA A 20 12.11 0.88 2.44
C ALA A 20 12.66 2.08 1.71
N HIS A 21 12.06 3.22 1.91
CA HIS A 21 12.53 4.46 1.32
C HIS A 21 12.26 5.63 2.28
N ASN A 22 13.14 6.62 2.20
CA ASN A 22 13.15 7.74 3.13
C ASN A 22 12.74 8.99 2.38
N PHE A 23 11.70 9.65 2.88
CA PHE A 23 11.28 10.95 2.42
C PHE A 23 11.78 12.03 3.37
N ASN A 24 12.48 13.01 2.81
CA ASN A 24 12.96 14.15 3.59
C ASN A 24 11.78 14.99 4.15
N PHE A 25 10.64 15.01 3.47
CA PHE A 25 9.44 15.75 3.86
C PHE A 25 8.16 15.00 3.47
N GLY A 26 7.18 14.94 4.38
CA GLY A 26 5.91 14.25 4.16
C GLY A 26 5.05 14.20 5.42
N SER A 27 3.75 13.96 5.27
CA SER A 27 2.84 13.66 6.39
C SER A 27 2.77 12.15 6.61
N ASN A 28 2.45 11.72 7.83
CA ASN A 28 2.31 10.28 8.15
C ASN A 28 1.31 9.59 7.21
N HIS A 29 0.14 10.21 6.96
CA HIS A 29 -0.85 9.66 6.02
C HIS A 29 -0.31 9.45 4.60
N ARG A 30 0.58 10.32 4.13
CA ARG A 30 1.21 10.17 2.82
C ARG A 30 2.22 9.04 2.82
N ALA A 31 3.03 8.91 3.87
CA ALA A 31 3.99 7.82 4.02
C ALA A 31 3.28 6.46 4.05
N GLU A 32 2.18 6.34 4.81
CA GLU A 32 1.36 5.12 4.87
C GLU A 32 0.74 4.76 3.53
N ALA A 33 0.14 5.73 2.83
CA ALA A 33 -0.42 5.49 1.50
C ALA A 33 0.67 5.04 0.51
N LEU A 34 1.86 5.64 0.56
CA LEU A 34 2.99 5.26 -0.29
C LEU A 34 3.52 3.87 0.06
N ALA A 35 3.53 3.50 1.33
CA ALA A 35 3.91 2.15 1.77
C ALA A 35 3.00 1.09 1.14
N ILE A 36 1.68 1.30 1.19
CA ILE A 36 0.70 0.39 0.57
C ILE A 36 0.90 0.34 -0.94
N LEU A 37 1.01 1.49 -1.61
CA LEU A 37 1.26 1.55 -3.04
C LEU A 37 2.51 0.76 -3.41
N LYS A 38 3.60 0.93 -2.66
CA LYS A 38 4.85 0.24 -2.93
C LYS A 38 4.77 -1.26 -2.69
N GLY A 39 4.02 -1.68 -1.67
CA GLY A 39 3.72 -3.09 -1.42
C GLY A 39 2.95 -3.74 -2.57
N LEU A 40 1.95 -3.05 -3.13
CA LEU A 40 1.18 -3.54 -4.28
C LEU A 40 2.05 -3.60 -5.55
N GLU A 41 2.85 -2.57 -5.83
CA GLU A 41 3.82 -2.59 -6.93
C GLU A 41 4.83 -3.74 -6.80
N MET A 42 5.28 -4.02 -5.59
CA MET A 42 6.19 -5.15 -5.34
C MET A 42 5.49 -6.48 -5.61
N ALA A 43 4.27 -6.66 -5.11
CA ALA A 43 3.51 -7.88 -5.29
C ALA A 43 3.19 -8.18 -6.76
N ILE A 44 2.75 -7.16 -7.53
CA ILE A 44 2.44 -7.33 -8.96
C ILE A 44 3.69 -7.68 -9.77
N ASN A 45 4.82 -7.02 -9.49
CA ASN A 45 6.09 -7.28 -10.18
C ASN A 45 6.63 -8.70 -9.92
N LEU A 46 6.28 -9.28 -8.78
CA LEU A 46 6.68 -10.64 -8.39
C LEU A 46 5.61 -11.69 -8.72
N GLY A 47 4.48 -11.31 -9.32
CA GLY A 47 3.39 -12.22 -9.67
C GLY A 47 2.66 -12.83 -8.46
N ASN A 48 2.57 -12.12 -7.34
CA ASN A 48 1.89 -12.60 -6.13
C ASN A 48 0.43 -12.13 -6.08
N ASP A 49 -0.49 -13.08 -6.13
CA ASP A 49 -1.95 -12.90 -6.08
C ASP A 49 -2.55 -14.22 -5.53
N PRO A 50 -3.54 -14.22 -4.61
CA PRO A 50 -4.20 -13.10 -3.94
C PRO A 50 -3.37 -12.38 -2.88
N LEU A 51 -3.80 -11.17 -2.51
CA LEU A 51 -3.14 -10.34 -1.50
C LEU A 51 -4.03 -10.03 -0.29
N GLN A 52 -3.40 -10.08 0.88
CA GLN A 52 -3.87 -9.47 2.11
C GLN A 52 -2.92 -8.34 2.48
N VAL A 53 -3.44 -7.12 2.54
CA VAL A 53 -2.71 -5.90 2.86
C VAL A 53 -2.97 -5.55 4.32
N GLU A 54 -1.90 -5.31 5.08
CA GLU A 54 -1.96 -4.92 6.48
C GLU A 54 -1.28 -3.55 6.64
N SER A 55 -1.91 -2.64 7.39
CA SER A 55 -1.33 -1.36 7.82
C SER A 55 -1.91 -1.00 9.18
N ASP A 56 -1.13 -0.33 10.02
CA ASP A 56 -1.58 0.20 11.32
C ASP A 56 -2.43 1.48 11.16
N SER A 57 -2.46 2.05 9.95
CA SER A 57 -3.24 3.24 9.63
C SER A 57 -4.69 2.90 9.31
N LEU A 58 -5.50 2.77 10.35
CA LEU A 58 -6.94 2.53 10.22
C LEU A 58 -7.63 3.55 9.29
N ASN A 59 -7.17 4.81 9.29
CA ASN A 59 -7.69 5.86 8.42
C ASN A 59 -7.48 5.53 6.93
N ILE A 60 -6.29 5.05 6.56
CA ILE A 60 -5.96 4.70 5.18
C ILE A 60 -6.69 3.42 4.76
N ILE A 61 -6.73 2.41 5.63
CA ILE A 61 -7.50 1.17 5.38
C ILE A 61 -8.98 1.49 5.15
N ASN A 62 -9.60 2.30 6.01
CA ASN A 62 -11.00 2.70 5.85
C ASN A 62 -11.23 3.51 4.57
N LEU A 63 -10.29 4.39 4.22
CA LEU A 63 -10.34 5.16 2.98
C LEU A 63 -10.31 4.25 1.75
N LEU A 64 -9.42 3.25 1.72
CA LEU A 64 -9.29 2.28 0.63
C LEU A 64 -10.49 1.34 0.52
N ARG A 65 -11.12 1.00 1.65
CA ARG A 65 -12.38 0.22 1.68
C ARG A 65 -13.61 1.03 1.24
N SER A 66 -13.53 2.36 1.25
CA SER A 66 -14.60 3.26 0.80
C SER A 66 -14.42 3.68 -0.67
N ASN A 67 -15.40 4.40 -1.23
CA ASN A 67 -15.26 5.11 -2.51
C ASN A 67 -14.78 6.56 -2.35
N ASP A 68 -14.43 7.01 -1.13
CA ASP A 68 -13.96 8.36 -0.88
C ASP A 68 -12.58 8.55 -1.55
N PRO A 69 -12.38 9.59 -2.38
CA PRO A 69 -11.07 9.88 -2.96
C PRO A 69 -10.03 10.39 -1.95
N GLY A 70 -10.43 10.79 -0.75
CA GLY A 70 -9.56 11.28 0.31
C GLY A 70 -9.12 12.73 0.11
N HIS A 71 -8.25 13.18 1.02
CA HIS A 71 -7.72 14.54 1.03
C HIS A 71 -6.84 14.81 -0.20
N TRP A 72 -6.83 16.05 -0.70
CA TRP A 72 -6.14 16.45 -1.94
C TRP A 72 -4.65 16.09 -1.97
N THR A 73 -3.99 16.05 -0.81
CA THR A 73 -2.57 15.70 -0.67
C THR A 73 -2.24 14.23 -0.96
N ILE A 74 -3.21 13.32 -0.81
CA ILE A 74 -3.04 11.87 -1.02
C ILE A 74 -3.95 11.30 -2.11
N ARG A 75 -4.86 12.11 -2.64
CA ARG A 75 -5.87 11.70 -3.63
C ARG A 75 -5.29 10.93 -4.82
N ASN A 76 -4.17 11.40 -5.36
CA ASN A 76 -3.51 10.74 -6.49
C ASN A 76 -2.95 9.37 -6.09
N ILE A 77 -2.32 9.27 -4.92
CA ILE A 77 -1.78 8.00 -4.40
C ILE A 77 -2.92 6.98 -4.18
N ILE A 78 -4.06 7.42 -3.66
CA ILE A 78 -5.25 6.56 -3.49
C ILE A 78 -5.79 6.10 -4.85
N ALA A 79 -5.80 6.97 -5.86
CA ALA A 79 -6.20 6.59 -7.22
C ALA A 79 -5.24 5.56 -7.82
N ASP A 80 -3.94 5.72 -7.62
CA ASP A 80 -2.91 4.78 -8.08
C ASP A 80 -3.05 3.41 -7.39
N ILE A 81 -3.25 3.40 -6.07
CA ILE A 81 -3.52 2.17 -5.30
C ILE A 81 -4.73 1.44 -5.88
N ARG A 82 -5.85 2.14 -6.08
CA ARG A 82 -7.07 1.56 -6.66
C ARG A 82 -6.87 1.08 -8.09
N SER A 83 -6.01 1.75 -8.87
CA SER A 83 -5.68 1.33 -10.23
C SER A 83 -4.92 0.00 -10.22
N ILE A 84 -3.87 -0.11 -9.41
CA ILE A 84 -3.06 -1.33 -9.31
C ILE A 84 -3.86 -2.47 -8.65
N GLN A 85 -4.71 -2.17 -7.68
CA GLN A 85 -5.58 -3.14 -7.03
C GLN A 85 -6.42 -3.94 -8.06
N ARG A 86 -6.87 -3.31 -9.15
CA ARG A 86 -7.67 -3.96 -10.20
C ARG A 86 -6.89 -5.00 -11.02
N SER A 87 -5.56 -5.05 -10.89
CA SER A 87 -4.72 -6.04 -11.56
C SER A 87 -4.66 -7.38 -10.80
N PHE A 88 -5.17 -7.45 -9.58
CA PHE A 88 -5.22 -8.66 -8.76
C PHE A 88 -6.62 -9.29 -8.83
N LEU A 89 -6.69 -10.63 -8.74
CA LEU A 89 -7.96 -11.34 -8.61
C LEU A 89 -8.67 -10.99 -7.31
N GLN A 90 -7.90 -10.81 -6.23
CA GLN A 90 -8.45 -10.43 -4.94
C GLN A 90 -7.42 -9.67 -4.09
N VAL A 91 -7.86 -8.53 -3.55
CA VAL A 91 -7.11 -7.78 -2.53
C VAL A 91 -8.02 -7.52 -1.33
N GLN A 92 -7.54 -7.89 -0.14
CA GLN A 92 -8.20 -7.59 1.12
C GLN A 92 -7.35 -6.58 1.89
N PHE A 93 -7.96 -5.47 2.31
CA PHE A 93 -7.38 -4.49 3.23
C PHE A 93 -8.04 -4.65 4.58
#